data_AF-A0A2G9UX06-F1
#
_entry.id   AF-A0A2G9UX06-F1
#
_cell.length_a   1.000
_cell.length_b   1.000
_cell.length_c   1.000
_cell.angle_alpha   90.00
_cell.angle_beta   90.00
_cell.angle_gamma   90.00
#
_symmetry.space_group_name_H-M   'P 1'
#
loop_
_entity.id
_entity.type
_entity.pdbx_description
1 polymer ?
#
loop_
_entity_poly.entity_id
_entity_poly.type
_entity_poly.pdbx_seq_one_letter_code
_entity_poly.pdbx_strand_id
1 'polypeptide(L)'
;MKADGKRWFEEARSLLILGDGNLSFSRAVAESETNLPITATVLDSEAEFLTRYGHDRNIQRLRECDNVQLLFGVDATALPSEWAGKFHYIAMNFPHPGGKTNLRKSRLLASGIFRSVSSIMTDDSEFHLVLAQGQAGVQYNGGSPWSSSAPIHEKDTGSDENVDEGERLAFELLRQLTGSAVVEVREVKELRSMCPNPYLPNRIYRLTWQDVEVAVGKRACNKLQEELREKIQATIKERNLPLILT
;
A
#
# COMPACT_ATOMS: atom_id res chain seq x y z
N MET A 1 19.33 22.60 -23.73
CA MET A 1 19.14 21.14 -23.57
C MET A 1 17.93 20.94 -22.68
N LYS A 2 16.82 20.42 -23.23
CA LYS A 2 15.71 19.93 -22.40
C LYS A 2 16.24 18.72 -21.64
N ALA A 3 16.04 18.67 -20.33
CA ALA A 3 16.31 17.45 -19.59
C ALA A 3 15.50 16.32 -20.25
N ASP A 4 16.13 15.17 -20.50
CA ASP A 4 15.45 13.91 -20.84
C ASP A 4 14.56 13.53 -19.64
N GLY A 5 13.40 14.20 -19.54
CA GLY A 5 12.40 13.94 -18.53
C GLY A 5 11.66 12.69 -18.94
N LYS A 6 12.04 11.55 -18.36
CA LYS A 6 11.29 10.30 -18.50
C LYS A 6 9.81 10.56 -18.17
N ARG A 7 8.96 10.17 -19.12
CA ARG A 7 7.50 10.38 -19.09
C ARG A 7 6.87 9.51 -18.03
N TRP A 8 5.92 10.07 -17.28
CA TRP A 8 5.16 9.29 -16.31
C TRP A 8 4.19 8.43 -17.11
N PHE A 9 4.17 7.12 -16.88
CA PHE A 9 3.28 6.20 -17.60
C PHE A 9 3.55 6.12 -19.12
N GLU A 10 4.82 6.03 -19.53
CA GLU A 10 5.26 6.03 -20.93
C GLU A 10 4.53 5.01 -21.82
N GLU A 11 4.21 3.83 -21.28
CA GLU A 11 3.51 2.74 -22.00
C GLU A 11 1.97 2.80 -21.85
N ALA A 12 1.43 3.80 -21.15
CA ALA A 12 0.00 3.89 -20.91
C ALA A 12 -0.78 4.26 -22.16
N ARG A 13 -1.85 3.50 -22.43
CA ARG A 13 -2.84 3.82 -23.48
C ARG A 13 -4.02 4.63 -22.95
N SER A 14 -4.34 4.48 -21.68
CA SER A 14 -5.36 5.25 -20.94
C SER A 14 -5.06 5.17 -19.44
N LEU A 15 -5.40 6.23 -18.70
CA LEU A 15 -5.13 6.34 -17.27
C LEU A 15 -6.39 6.75 -16.49
N LEU A 16 -6.71 6.01 -15.44
CA LEU A 16 -7.66 6.42 -14.41
C LEU A 16 -6.89 6.89 -13.16
N ILE A 17 -7.17 8.09 -12.67
CA ILE A 17 -6.63 8.61 -11.40
C ILE A 17 -7.74 8.62 -10.36
N LEU A 18 -7.59 7.81 -9.31
CA LEU A 18 -8.53 7.62 -8.21
C LEU A 18 -8.14 8.42 -6.96
N GLY A 19 -9.06 9.26 -6.50
CA GLY A 19 -8.97 9.86 -5.16
C GLY A 19 -7.94 10.97 -5.02
N ASP A 20 -7.74 11.79 -6.07
CA ASP A 20 -6.77 12.88 -6.04
C ASP A 20 -7.32 14.14 -5.35
N GLY A 21 -7.39 14.09 -4.02
CA GLY A 21 -7.77 15.16 -3.10
C GLY A 21 -8.07 16.53 -3.71
N ASN A 22 -7.05 17.37 -3.92
CA ASN A 22 -7.19 18.73 -4.48
C ASN A 22 -6.86 18.81 -5.99
N LEU A 23 -6.78 17.68 -6.68
CA LEU A 23 -6.50 17.54 -8.11
C LEU A 23 -5.11 17.98 -8.59
N SER A 24 -4.16 18.22 -7.67
CA SER A 24 -2.82 18.70 -8.03
C SER A 24 -1.97 17.64 -8.75
N PHE A 25 -2.10 16.37 -8.36
CA PHE A 25 -1.38 15.28 -9.02
C PHE A 25 -1.91 15.06 -10.44
N SER A 26 -3.24 15.01 -10.59
CA SER A 26 -3.93 14.88 -11.88
C SER A 26 -3.52 15.99 -12.84
N ARG A 27 -3.43 17.23 -12.35
CA ARG A 27 -2.97 18.37 -13.16
C ARG A 27 -1.53 18.17 -13.62
N ALA A 28 -0.63 17.78 -12.73
CA ALA A 28 0.77 17.56 -13.08
C ALA A 28 0.92 16.46 -14.15
N VAL A 29 0.20 15.34 -14.01
CA VAL A 29 0.20 14.24 -14.98
C VAL A 29 -0.39 14.68 -16.32
N ALA A 30 -1.51 15.42 -16.31
CA ALA A 30 -2.15 15.90 -17.54
C ALA A 30 -1.25 16.86 -18.33
N GLU A 31 -0.59 17.78 -17.63
CA GLU A 31 0.34 18.76 -18.22
C GLU A 31 1.63 18.08 -18.76
N SER A 32 2.06 16.96 -18.17
CA SER A 32 3.25 16.21 -18.64
C SER A 32 2.94 15.19 -19.74
N GLU A 33 1.75 14.58 -19.71
CA GLU A 33 1.34 13.50 -20.61
C GLU A 33 0.21 13.95 -21.56
N THR A 34 0.45 15.00 -22.34
CA THR A 34 -0.57 15.66 -23.17
C THR A 34 -1.25 14.75 -24.21
N ASN A 35 -0.68 13.60 -24.54
CA ASN A 35 -1.23 12.63 -25.50
C ASN A 35 -1.91 11.42 -24.82
N LEU A 36 -1.86 11.32 -23.49
CA LEU A 36 -2.45 10.22 -22.73
C LEU A 36 -3.89 10.59 -22.34
N PRO A 37 -4.92 9.82 -22.73
CA PRO A 37 -6.27 9.99 -22.22
C PRO A 37 -6.32 9.70 -20.71
N ILE A 38 -6.74 10.70 -19.93
CA ILE A 38 -6.77 10.65 -18.47
C ILE A 38 -8.22 10.85 -17.99
N THR A 39 -8.69 9.96 -17.14
CA THR A 39 -9.89 10.17 -16.32
C THR A 39 -9.45 10.51 -14.90
N ALA A 40 -9.60 11.77 -14.49
CA ALA A 40 -9.27 12.24 -13.16
C ALA A 40 -10.53 12.25 -12.28
N THR A 41 -10.45 11.68 -11.08
CA THR A 41 -11.62 11.49 -10.22
C THR A 41 -11.41 11.94 -8.78
N VAL A 42 -12.47 12.50 -8.20
CA VAL A 42 -12.55 12.85 -6.76
C VAL A 42 -13.87 12.36 -6.16
N LEU A 43 -13.84 12.08 -4.86
CA LEU A 43 -15.02 11.64 -4.10
C LEU A 43 -16.02 12.77 -3.87
N ASP A 44 -15.53 13.98 -3.59
CA ASP A 44 -16.39 15.13 -3.33
C ASP A 44 -17.22 15.45 -4.59
N SER A 45 -18.47 15.90 -4.40
CA SER A 45 -19.22 16.57 -5.46
C SER A 45 -18.53 17.87 -5.88
N GLU A 46 -18.83 18.40 -7.07
CA GLU A 46 -18.20 19.65 -7.52
C GLU A 46 -18.45 20.81 -6.55
N ALA A 47 -19.67 20.92 -5.99
CA ALA A 47 -20.00 21.97 -5.03
C ALA A 47 -19.19 21.83 -3.71
N GLU A 48 -19.05 20.61 -3.19
CA GLU A 48 -18.25 20.33 -1.99
C GLU A 48 -16.76 20.62 -2.24
N PHE A 49 -16.26 20.22 -3.41
CA PHE A 49 -14.89 20.49 -3.81
C PHE A 49 -14.63 21.99 -3.90
N LEU A 50 -15.48 22.76 -4.59
CA LEU A 50 -15.33 24.22 -4.71
C LEU A 50 -15.43 24.92 -3.35
N THR A 51 -16.22 24.38 -2.42
CA THR A 51 -16.27 24.91 -1.05
C THR A 51 -14.95 24.67 -0.31
N ARG A 52 -14.32 23.50 -0.49
CA ARG A 52 -13.09 23.12 0.21
C ARG A 52 -11.82 23.69 -0.44
N TYR A 53 -11.78 23.77 -1.76
CA TYR A 53 -10.61 24.06 -2.58
C TYR A 53 -10.85 25.18 -3.60
N GLY A 54 -11.92 25.98 -3.49
CA GLY A 54 -12.32 26.94 -4.53
C GLY A 54 -11.31 28.03 -4.88
N HIS A 55 -10.25 28.18 -4.11
CA HIS A 55 -9.12 29.06 -4.43
C HIS A 55 -8.05 28.39 -5.32
N ASP A 56 -8.06 27.07 -5.44
CA ASP A 56 -7.11 26.30 -6.24
C ASP A 56 -7.44 26.39 -7.73
N ARG A 57 -6.43 26.64 -8.57
CA ARG A 57 -6.59 26.73 -10.03
C ARG A 57 -6.64 25.36 -10.72
N ASN A 58 -6.60 24.26 -9.97
CA ASN A 58 -6.43 22.91 -10.54
C ASN A 58 -7.61 22.49 -11.42
N ILE A 59 -8.86 22.76 -11.01
CA ILE A 59 -10.04 22.46 -11.83
C ILE A 59 -9.99 23.23 -13.16
N GLN A 60 -9.72 24.54 -13.10
CA GLN A 60 -9.67 25.37 -14.30
C GLN A 60 -8.63 24.84 -15.28
N ARG A 61 -7.42 24.56 -14.79
CA ARG A 61 -6.32 24.01 -15.61
C ARG A 61 -6.66 22.66 -16.21
N LEU A 62 -7.23 21.74 -15.41
CA LEU A 62 -7.63 20.42 -15.91
C LEU A 62 -8.72 20.50 -16.98
N ARG A 63 -9.65 21.46 -16.87
CA ARG A 63 -10.69 21.71 -17.89
C ARG A 63 -10.13 22.30 -19.18
N GLU A 64 -8.96 22.92 -19.13
CA GLU A 64 -8.24 23.43 -20.30
C GLU A 64 -7.42 22.32 -21.00
N CYS A 65 -7.30 21.12 -20.42
CA CYS A 65 -6.58 19.99 -20.99
C CYS A 65 -7.50 19.12 -21.85
N ASP A 66 -7.24 19.03 -23.16
CA ASP A 66 -8.05 18.23 -24.10
C ASP A 66 -7.98 16.71 -23.83
N ASN A 67 -6.95 16.24 -23.15
CA ASN A 67 -6.73 14.84 -22.84
C ASN A 67 -7.34 14.39 -21.51
N VAL A 68 -8.07 15.27 -20.81
CA VAL A 68 -8.62 14.99 -19.47
C VAL A 68 -10.15 14.94 -19.47
N GLN A 69 -10.69 13.87 -18.89
CA GLN A 69 -12.05 13.81 -18.40
C GLN A 69 -12.04 13.92 -16.87
N LEU A 70 -12.59 15.02 -16.33
CA LEU A 70 -12.70 15.25 -14.89
C LEU A 70 -14.07 14.82 -14.37
N LEU A 71 -14.11 13.90 -13.38
CA LEU A 71 -15.34 13.37 -12.78
C LEU A 71 -15.36 13.60 -11.26
N PHE A 72 -16.50 14.09 -10.76
CA PHE A 72 -16.79 14.30 -9.34
C PHE A 72 -17.73 13.23 -8.81
N GLY A 73 -17.76 13.06 -7.48
CA GLY A 73 -18.68 12.11 -6.83
C GLY A 73 -18.33 10.64 -7.05
N VAL A 74 -17.08 10.33 -7.41
CA VAL A 74 -16.67 8.95 -7.70
C VAL A 74 -16.25 8.25 -6.41
N ASP A 75 -17.06 7.30 -5.96
CA ASP A 75 -16.71 6.41 -4.85
C ASP A 75 -15.81 5.27 -5.35
N ALA A 76 -14.52 5.35 -4.99
CA ALA A 76 -13.53 4.34 -5.35
C ALA A 76 -13.80 2.95 -4.74
N THR A 77 -14.72 2.83 -3.76
CA THR A 77 -15.17 1.54 -3.22
C THR A 77 -16.34 0.91 -4.00
N ALA A 78 -16.91 1.65 -4.95
CA ALA A 78 -18.10 1.26 -5.72
C ALA A 78 -18.02 1.79 -7.17
N LEU A 79 -16.92 1.48 -7.84
CA LEU A 79 -16.68 1.84 -9.24
C LEU A 79 -17.70 1.21 -10.18
N PRO A 80 -18.10 1.91 -11.26
CA PRO A 80 -19.14 1.43 -12.15
C PRO A 80 -18.68 0.21 -12.98
N SER A 81 -19.56 -0.78 -13.15
CA SER A 81 -19.24 -1.99 -13.91
C SER A 81 -18.91 -1.72 -15.38
N GLU A 82 -19.46 -0.65 -15.95
CA GLU A 82 -19.18 -0.20 -17.30
C GLU A 82 -17.74 0.32 -17.48
N TRP A 83 -16.95 0.43 -16.41
CA TRP A 83 -15.52 0.77 -16.50
C TRP A 83 -14.62 -0.44 -16.72
N ALA A 84 -15.17 -1.66 -16.71
CA ALA A 84 -14.42 -2.87 -16.97
C ALA A 84 -13.65 -2.80 -18.31
N GLY A 85 -12.32 -2.96 -18.23
CA GLY A 85 -11.41 -2.94 -19.38
C GLY A 85 -11.22 -1.59 -20.06
N LYS A 86 -11.74 -0.47 -19.50
CA LYS A 86 -11.57 0.86 -20.10
C LYS A 86 -10.16 1.45 -19.89
N PHE A 87 -9.49 1.03 -18.83
CA PHE A 87 -8.25 1.64 -18.37
C PHE A 87 -7.10 0.67 -18.46
N HIS A 88 -6.07 1.05 -19.23
CA HIS A 88 -4.80 0.35 -19.21
C HIS A 88 -4.17 0.53 -17.83
N TYR A 89 -3.97 1.78 -17.40
CA TYR A 89 -3.37 2.07 -16.09
C TYR A 89 -4.39 2.68 -15.13
N ILE A 90 -4.28 2.30 -13.85
CA ILE A 90 -5.08 2.86 -12.75
C ILE A 90 -4.11 3.35 -11.68
N ALA A 91 -4.05 4.67 -11.48
CA ALA A 91 -3.30 5.30 -10.41
C ALA A 91 -4.23 5.67 -9.25
N MET A 92 -3.92 5.24 -8.03
CA MET A 92 -4.69 5.59 -6.83
C MET A 92 -3.83 6.40 -5.87
N ASN A 93 -4.27 7.61 -5.52
CA ASN A 93 -3.66 8.35 -4.41
C ASN A 93 -4.06 7.68 -3.10
N PHE A 94 -3.08 7.46 -2.21
CA PHE A 94 -3.32 6.69 -0.99
C PHE A 94 -4.54 7.21 -0.20
N PRO A 95 -5.55 6.37 0.06
CA PRO A 95 -6.84 6.84 0.53
C PRO A 95 -6.77 7.28 1.99
N HIS A 96 -7.41 8.41 2.29
CA HIS A 96 -7.55 8.92 3.65
C HIS A 96 -9.02 8.82 4.10
N PRO A 97 -9.35 8.12 5.20
CA PRO A 97 -10.75 7.88 5.60
C PRO A 97 -11.48 9.11 6.19
N GLY A 98 -10.86 10.30 6.14
CA GLY A 98 -11.35 11.53 6.78
C GLY A 98 -11.23 11.50 8.31
N GLY A 99 -11.00 12.67 8.92
CA GLY A 99 -10.90 12.82 10.38
C GLY A 99 -9.68 12.14 11.01
N LYS A 100 -9.77 11.82 12.32
CA LYS A 100 -8.68 11.14 13.05
C LYS A 100 -8.47 9.74 12.49
N THR A 101 -7.23 9.45 12.07
CA THR A 101 -6.82 8.17 11.48
C THR A 101 -7.18 6.99 12.38
N ASN A 102 -7.95 6.05 11.84
CA ASN A 102 -8.31 4.80 12.50
C ASN A 102 -7.89 3.64 11.60
N LEU A 103 -6.95 2.82 12.07
CA LEU A 103 -6.35 1.75 11.29
C LEU A 103 -7.38 0.74 10.74
N ARG A 104 -8.45 0.45 11.51
CA ARG A 104 -9.52 -0.43 11.05
C ARG A 104 -10.31 0.22 9.89
N LYS A 105 -10.63 1.50 10.00
CA LYS A 105 -11.33 2.24 8.93
C LYS A 105 -10.46 2.36 7.68
N SER A 106 -9.18 2.68 7.81
CA SER A 106 -8.23 2.73 6.69
C SER A 106 -8.12 1.39 5.97
N ARG A 107 -8.05 0.27 6.72
CA ARG A 107 -8.02 -1.08 6.15
C ARG A 107 -9.31 -1.45 5.42
N LEU A 108 -10.46 -1.10 5.98
CA LEU A 108 -11.75 -1.35 5.34
C LEU A 108 -11.90 -0.54 4.04
N LEU A 109 -11.50 0.74 4.07
CA LEU A 109 -11.50 1.62 2.91
C LEU A 109 -10.58 1.08 1.81
N ALA A 110 -9.31 0.83 2.10
CA ALA A 110 -8.37 0.26 1.13
C ALA A 110 -8.86 -1.09 0.58
N SER A 111 -9.40 -1.96 1.43
CA SER A 111 -9.94 -3.25 0.99
C SER A 111 -11.18 -3.10 0.10
N GLY A 112 -12.04 -2.11 0.36
CA GLY A 112 -13.17 -1.78 -0.50
C GLY A 112 -12.71 -1.29 -1.86
N ILE A 113 -11.74 -0.37 -1.87
CA ILE A 113 -11.20 0.18 -3.11
C ILE A 113 -10.51 -0.90 -3.93
N PHE A 114 -9.65 -1.74 -3.36
CA PHE A 114 -8.99 -2.80 -4.11
C PHE A 114 -9.98 -3.80 -4.72
N ARG A 115 -11.05 -4.16 -4.01
CA ARG A 115 -12.12 -5.01 -4.57
C ARG A 115 -12.84 -4.34 -5.74
N SER A 116 -13.08 -3.03 -5.62
CA SER A 116 -13.75 -2.29 -6.68
C SER A 116 -12.85 -2.10 -7.90
N VAL A 117 -11.59 -1.77 -7.69
CA VAL A 117 -10.57 -1.65 -8.75
C VAL A 117 -10.40 -2.98 -9.47
N SER A 118 -10.29 -4.10 -8.75
CA SER A 118 -10.16 -5.42 -9.39
C SER A 118 -11.34 -5.76 -10.29
N SER A 119 -12.54 -5.22 -10.01
CA SER A 119 -13.73 -5.47 -10.84
C SER A 119 -13.71 -4.77 -12.20
N ILE A 120 -12.86 -3.74 -12.36
CA ILE A 120 -12.74 -2.99 -13.62
C ILE A 120 -11.43 -3.28 -14.37
N MET A 121 -10.49 -3.98 -13.73
CA MET A 121 -9.21 -4.37 -14.32
C MET A 121 -9.35 -5.60 -15.24
N THR A 122 -8.39 -5.73 -16.14
CA THR A 122 -8.16 -6.91 -16.98
C THR A 122 -6.71 -7.40 -16.78
N ASP A 123 -6.35 -8.51 -17.41
CA ASP A 123 -4.97 -9.04 -17.36
C ASP A 123 -3.93 -8.08 -17.98
N ASP A 124 -4.38 -7.14 -18.82
CA ASP A 124 -3.59 -6.09 -19.47
C ASP A 124 -3.58 -4.77 -18.67
N SER A 125 -4.26 -4.73 -17.51
CA SER A 125 -4.31 -3.53 -16.68
C SER A 125 -3.18 -3.47 -15.64
N GLU A 126 -2.58 -2.30 -15.45
CA GLU A 126 -1.62 -2.05 -14.36
C GLU A 126 -2.21 -1.14 -13.27
N PHE A 127 -1.90 -1.46 -12.02
CA PHE A 127 -2.30 -0.68 -10.86
C PHE A 127 -1.10 0.00 -10.21
N HIS A 128 -1.17 1.31 -10.04
CA HIS A 128 -0.15 2.14 -9.41
C HIS A 128 -0.69 2.77 -8.14
N LEU A 129 -0.02 2.53 -7.01
CA LEU A 129 -0.29 3.24 -5.77
C LEU A 129 0.58 4.50 -5.71
N VAL A 130 -0.06 5.67 -5.72
CA VAL A 130 0.60 6.97 -5.64
C VAL A 130 0.68 7.41 -4.19
N LEU A 131 1.90 7.72 -3.75
CA LEU A 131 2.21 8.11 -2.39
C LEU A 131 2.77 9.54 -2.41
N ALA A 132 2.18 10.43 -1.60
CA ALA A 132 2.80 11.72 -1.33
C ALA A 132 4.11 11.52 -0.55
N GLN A 133 4.98 12.53 -0.60
CA GLN A 133 6.26 12.49 0.12
C GLN A 133 6.04 12.20 1.61
N GLY A 134 6.76 11.21 2.13
CA GLY A 134 6.63 10.76 3.52
C GLY A 134 5.51 9.74 3.78
N GLN A 135 4.59 9.49 2.83
CA GLN A 135 3.53 8.48 3.00
C GLN A 135 4.04 7.04 2.83
N ALA A 136 5.14 6.86 2.11
CA ALA A 136 5.79 5.55 1.98
C ALA A 136 6.49 5.08 3.26
N GLY A 137 6.66 5.96 4.26
CA GLY A 137 7.49 5.66 5.44
C GLY A 137 9.00 5.64 5.14
N VAL A 138 9.40 6.07 3.93
CA VAL A 138 10.80 6.11 3.46
C VAL A 138 11.20 7.58 3.23
N GLN A 139 12.37 7.97 3.75
CA GLN A 139 12.96 9.29 3.47
C GLN A 139 13.74 9.24 2.15
N TYR A 140 13.48 10.20 1.26
CA TYR A 140 14.16 10.33 -0.02
C TYR A 140 15.20 11.45 0.05
N ASN A 141 16.49 11.10 -0.06
CA ASN A 141 17.62 12.01 0.13
C ASN A 141 18.17 12.62 -1.19
N GLY A 142 17.41 12.52 -2.30
CA GLY A 142 17.78 13.06 -3.62
C GLY A 142 18.48 12.05 -4.55
N GLY A 143 18.11 12.05 -5.84
CA GLY A 143 18.59 11.12 -6.88
C GLY A 143 17.62 10.98 -8.07
N SER A 144 17.75 9.98 -8.94
CA SER A 144 16.65 9.63 -9.87
C SER A 144 15.50 9.00 -9.07
N PRO A 145 14.23 9.43 -9.19
CA PRO A 145 13.10 8.85 -8.46
C PRO A 145 12.71 7.44 -8.93
N TRP A 146 13.31 6.98 -10.03
CA TRP A 146 13.06 5.67 -10.63
C TRP A 146 14.22 4.72 -10.37
N SER A 147 13.93 3.59 -9.74
CA SER A 147 14.84 2.46 -9.53
C SER A 147 14.12 1.16 -9.86
N SER A 148 14.68 0.34 -10.74
CA SER A 148 14.23 -1.04 -11.00
C SER A 148 14.74 -2.04 -9.94
N SER A 149 15.61 -1.58 -9.04
CA SER A 149 16.13 -2.33 -7.90
C SER A 149 15.56 -1.76 -6.60
N ALA A 150 15.34 -2.62 -5.60
CA ALA A 150 14.98 -2.17 -4.26
C ALA A 150 16.05 -1.18 -3.74
N PRO A 151 15.66 -0.06 -3.09
CA PRO A 151 16.64 0.90 -2.58
C PRO A 151 17.57 0.25 -1.56
N ILE A 152 18.87 0.47 -1.74
CA ILE A 152 19.90 0.02 -0.79
C ILE A 152 19.92 1.04 0.36
N HIS A 153 19.63 0.57 1.57
CA HIS A 153 19.65 1.41 2.76
C HIS A 153 21.01 1.33 3.47
N GLU A 154 21.64 2.48 3.67
CA GLU A 154 22.76 2.67 4.61
C GLU A 154 22.28 2.39 6.04
N LYS A 155 22.32 1.11 6.46
CA LYS A 155 22.41 0.66 7.85
C LYS A 155 22.62 -0.86 7.97
N ASP A 156 23.48 -1.42 7.12
CA ASP A 156 23.95 -2.81 7.26
C ASP A 156 25.20 -2.93 8.17
N THR A 157 25.43 -1.95 9.06
CA THR A 157 26.51 -2.03 10.07
C THR A 157 25.89 -2.19 11.45
N GLY A 158 25.62 -3.44 11.84
CA GLY A 158 25.16 -3.79 13.18
C GLY A 158 24.69 -5.24 13.27
N SER A 159 25.63 -6.18 13.23
CA SER A 159 25.39 -7.56 13.67
C SER A 159 25.25 -7.55 15.19
N ASP A 160 24.01 -7.50 15.68
CA ASP A 160 23.69 -7.52 17.10
C ASP A 160 23.36 -8.98 17.48
N GLU A 161 24.36 -9.71 18.01
CA GLU A 161 24.33 -11.16 18.27
C GLU A 161 23.09 -11.64 19.07
N ASN A 162 22.47 -10.73 19.85
CA ASN A 162 21.30 -11.01 20.68
C ASN A 162 19.99 -11.08 19.86
N VAL A 163 19.93 -10.41 18.70
CA VAL A 163 18.76 -10.43 17.81
C VAL A 163 18.70 -11.74 17.04
N ASP A 164 19.86 -12.23 16.57
CA ASP A 164 19.95 -13.48 15.82
C ASP A 164 19.61 -14.69 16.71
N GLU A 165 20.00 -14.67 17.99
CA GLU A 165 19.61 -15.69 18.97
C GLU A 165 18.10 -15.63 19.30
N GLY A 166 17.52 -14.42 19.42
CA GLY A 166 16.09 -14.25 19.61
C GLY A 166 15.25 -14.78 18.44
N GLU A 167 15.70 -14.53 17.20
CA GLU A 167 15.08 -15.10 15.99
C GLU A 167 15.17 -16.62 15.96
N ARG A 168 16.35 -17.17 16.28
CA ARG A 168 16.56 -18.62 16.34
C ARG A 168 15.58 -19.28 17.31
N LEU A 169 15.44 -18.74 18.52
CA LEU A 169 14.50 -19.24 19.52
C LEU A 169 13.04 -19.11 19.07
N ALA A 170 12.67 -17.99 18.44
CA ALA A 170 11.32 -17.76 17.94
C ALA A 170 10.96 -18.74 16.81
N PHE A 171 11.88 -18.99 15.87
CA PHE A 171 11.66 -19.92 14.76
C PHE A 171 11.67 -21.38 15.20
N GLU A 172 12.54 -21.75 16.14
CA GLU A 172 12.50 -23.07 16.77
C GLU A 172 11.17 -23.32 17.48
N LEU A 173 10.68 -22.33 18.23
CA LEU A 173 9.40 -22.41 18.91
C LEU A 173 8.23 -22.53 17.92
N LEU A 174 8.22 -21.72 16.85
CA LEU A 174 7.24 -21.82 15.77
C LEU A 174 7.24 -23.23 15.18
N ARG A 175 8.41 -23.75 14.78
CA ARG A 175 8.54 -25.09 14.22
C ARG A 175 8.05 -26.19 15.16
N GLN A 176 8.30 -26.06 16.47
CA GLN A 176 7.81 -27.01 17.46
C GLN A 176 6.29 -26.98 17.62
N LEU A 177 5.69 -25.79 17.56
CA LEU A 177 4.24 -25.61 17.74
C LEU A 177 3.44 -25.95 16.48
N THR A 178 4.00 -25.70 15.30
CA THR A 178 3.29 -25.86 14.02
C THR A 178 3.72 -27.08 13.22
N GLY A 179 4.84 -27.73 13.57
CA GLY A 179 5.42 -28.82 12.77
C GLY A 179 5.69 -28.37 11.34
N SER A 180 5.33 -29.21 10.36
CA SER A 180 5.45 -28.92 8.93
C SER A 180 4.35 -28.01 8.37
N ALA A 181 3.37 -27.60 9.20
CA ALA A 181 2.24 -26.82 8.73
C ALA A 181 2.62 -25.39 8.28
N VAL A 182 3.73 -24.83 8.78
CA VAL A 182 4.33 -23.60 8.26
C VAL A 182 5.43 -23.99 7.28
N VAL A 183 5.27 -23.63 6.01
CA VAL A 183 6.22 -23.96 4.94
C VAL A 183 7.28 -22.89 4.74
N GLU A 184 6.98 -21.65 5.13
CA GLU A 184 7.90 -20.53 4.96
C GLU A 184 7.72 -19.52 6.09
N VAL A 185 8.84 -19.00 6.59
CA VAL A 185 8.90 -17.83 7.46
C VAL A 185 9.79 -16.81 6.76
N ARG A 186 9.22 -15.69 6.35
CA ARG A 186 9.93 -14.63 5.63
C ARG A 186 9.81 -13.32 6.37
N GLU A 187 10.93 -12.66 6.61
CA GLU A 187 10.90 -11.28 7.10
C GLU A 187 10.36 -10.33 6.03
N VAL A 188 9.39 -9.50 6.42
CA VAL A 188 8.84 -8.40 5.62
C VAL A 188 9.57 -7.13 6.03
N LYS A 189 10.77 -6.94 5.48
CA LYS A 189 11.69 -5.86 5.84
C LYS A 189 11.09 -4.47 5.64
N GLU A 190 10.15 -4.35 4.71
CA GLU A 190 9.43 -3.11 4.37
C GLU A 190 8.49 -2.65 5.49
N LEU A 191 8.13 -3.54 6.42
CA LEU A 191 7.30 -3.22 7.58
C LEU A 191 8.12 -2.99 8.85
N ARG A 192 9.45 -3.01 8.77
CA ARG A 192 10.31 -2.66 9.91
C ARG A 192 10.01 -1.25 10.38
N SER A 193 9.95 -1.10 11.68
CA SER A 193 9.83 0.15 12.42
C SER A 193 10.81 0.09 13.59
N MET A 194 10.98 1.18 14.33
CA MET A 194 11.88 1.22 15.47
C MET A 194 11.09 1.10 16.77
N CYS A 195 11.41 0.10 17.60
CA CYS A 195 11.06 0.14 19.00
C CYS A 195 11.79 1.34 19.61
N PRO A 196 11.11 2.28 20.30
CA PRO A 196 11.77 3.46 20.83
C PRO A 196 12.58 3.17 22.10
N ASN A 197 12.31 2.06 22.79
CA ASN A 197 13.00 1.68 24.02
C ASN A 197 12.91 0.15 24.26
N PRO A 198 14.01 -0.62 24.10
CA PRO A 198 15.32 -0.20 23.56
C PRO A 198 15.20 0.21 22.08
N TYR A 199 16.12 1.06 21.61
CA TYR A 199 16.12 1.55 20.22
C TYR A 199 16.58 0.46 19.24
N LEU A 200 15.68 -0.48 18.94
CA LEU A 200 15.94 -1.64 18.09
C LEU A 200 14.90 -1.74 16.98
N PRO A 201 15.28 -2.20 15.77
CA PRO A 201 14.30 -2.46 14.72
C PRO A 201 13.36 -3.58 15.15
N ASN A 202 12.04 -3.35 15.07
CA ASN A 202 11.10 -4.46 15.16
C ASN A 202 11.14 -5.26 13.86
N ARG A 203 11.21 -6.58 13.98
CA ARG A 203 11.21 -7.49 12.84
C ARG A 203 9.82 -8.08 12.68
N ILE A 204 9.27 -8.00 11.47
CA ILE A 204 7.93 -8.49 11.15
C ILE A 204 8.07 -9.63 10.17
N TYR A 205 7.49 -10.79 10.50
CA TYR A 205 7.56 -11.99 9.67
C TYR A 205 6.19 -12.35 9.10
N ARG A 206 6.21 -12.82 7.86
CA ARG A 206 5.09 -13.50 7.21
C ARG A 206 5.31 -15.00 7.33
N LEU A 207 4.28 -15.69 7.81
CA LEU A 207 4.22 -17.15 7.85
C LEU A 207 3.35 -17.63 6.68
N THR A 208 3.89 -18.52 5.86
CA THR A 208 3.14 -19.23 4.80
C THR A 208 2.77 -20.60 5.34
N TRP A 209 1.48 -20.93 5.30
CA TRP A 209 0.96 -22.22 5.77
C TRP A 209 0.84 -23.21 4.62
N GLN A 210 0.93 -24.50 4.91
CA GLN A 210 0.52 -25.55 3.98
C GLN A 210 -0.94 -25.29 3.60
N ASP A 211 -1.22 -25.30 2.29
CA ASP A 211 -2.58 -25.17 1.81
C ASP A 211 -3.37 -26.42 2.22
N VAL A 212 -4.57 -26.19 2.75
CA VAL A 212 -5.48 -27.27 3.15
C VAL A 212 -6.58 -27.26 2.11
N GLU A 213 -6.96 -28.43 1.59
CA GLU A 213 -7.93 -28.62 0.49
C GLU A 213 -9.34 -28.06 0.74
N VAL A 214 -9.53 -27.34 1.86
CA VAL A 214 -10.76 -26.70 2.30
C VAL A 214 -10.50 -25.20 2.42
N ALA A 215 -11.20 -24.38 1.63
CA ALA A 215 -11.13 -22.92 1.71
C ALA A 215 -11.51 -22.44 3.12
N VAL A 216 -10.51 -22.03 3.91
CA VAL A 216 -10.71 -21.54 5.27
C VAL A 216 -11.15 -20.08 5.22
N GLY A 217 -12.40 -19.78 5.55
CA GLY A 217 -12.90 -18.41 5.58
C GLY A 217 -12.13 -17.53 6.58
N LYS A 218 -12.06 -16.21 6.33
CA LYS A 218 -11.30 -15.23 7.13
C LYS A 218 -11.44 -15.35 8.65
N ARG A 219 -12.63 -15.70 9.16
CA ARG A 219 -12.89 -15.90 10.60
C ARG A 219 -12.09 -17.06 11.18
N ALA A 220 -11.99 -18.18 10.45
CA ALA A 220 -11.28 -19.37 10.90
C ALA A 220 -9.75 -19.19 10.78
N CYS A 221 -9.26 -18.50 9.74
CA CYS A 221 -7.84 -18.09 9.67
C CYS A 221 -7.44 -17.20 10.85
N ASN A 222 -8.26 -16.20 11.17
CA ASN A 222 -7.99 -15.33 12.32
C ASN A 222 -8.00 -16.11 13.63
N LYS A 223 -8.95 -17.05 13.81
CA LYS A 223 -9.01 -17.90 15.00
C LYS A 223 -7.74 -18.74 15.16
N LEU A 224 -7.27 -19.37 14.07
CA LEU A 224 -6.02 -20.14 14.07
C LEU A 224 -4.80 -19.27 14.42
N GLN A 225 -4.74 -18.05 13.89
CA GLN A 225 -3.67 -17.10 14.21
C GLN A 225 -3.68 -16.68 15.68
N GLU A 226 -4.84 -16.45 16.27
CA GLU A 226 -4.95 -16.11 17.70
C GLU A 226 -4.62 -17.32 18.60
N GLU A 227 -5.09 -18.52 18.27
CA GLU A 227 -4.75 -19.74 19.03
C GLU A 227 -3.24 -20.04 18.98
N LEU A 228 -2.59 -19.81 17.84
CA LEU A 228 -1.14 -19.91 17.74
C LEU A 228 -0.44 -18.85 18.59
N ARG A 229 -0.90 -17.60 18.53
CA ARG A 229 -0.35 -16.49 19.33
C ARG A 229 -0.42 -16.81 20.81
N GLU A 230 -1.58 -17.28 21.30
CA GLU A 230 -1.77 -17.67 22.70
C GLU A 230 -0.82 -18.79 23.12
N LYS A 231 -0.65 -19.82 22.28
CA LYS A 231 0.30 -20.92 22.55
C LYS A 231 1.75 -20.44 22.59
N ILE A 232 2.16 -19.58 21.65
CA ILE A 232 3.51 -18.98 21.65
C ILE A 232 3.73 -18.20 22.95
N GLN A 233 2.78 -17.35 23.35
CA GLN A 233 2.88 -16.57 24.60
C GLN A 233 2.94 -17.46 25.84
N ALA A 234 2.15 -18.54 25.89
CA ALA A 234 2.20 -19.51 26.98
C ALA A 234 3.57 -20.19 27.05
N THR A 235 4.09 -20.70 25.92
CA THR A 235 5.38 -21.41 25.90
C THR A 235 6.57 -20.49 26.21
N ILE A 236 6.55 -19.22 25.76
CA ILE A 236 7.55 -18.22 26.15
C ILE A 236 7.62 -18.07 27.67
N LYS A 237 6.46 -17.96 28.33
CA LYS A 237 6.36 -17.83 29.79
C LYS A 237 6.79 -19.11 30.52
N GLU A 238 6.28 -20.27 30.10
CA GLU A 238 6.57 -21.57 30.71
C GLU A 238 8.06 -21.91 30.66
N ARG A 239 8.73 -21.59 29.55
CA ARG A 239 10.16 -21.89 29.34
C ARG A 239 11.08 -20.74 29.74
N ASN A 240 10.53 -19.66 30.28
CA ASN A 240 11.27 -18.45 30.68
C ASN A 240 12.18 -17.92 29.56
N LEU A 241 11.67 -17.89 28.31
CA LEU A 241 12.43 -17.42 27.16
C LEU A 241 12.56 -15.89 27.19
N PRO A 242 13.70 -15.31 26.76
CA PRO A 242 13.92 -13.86 26.71
C PRO A 242 13.18 -13.21 25.52
N LEU A 243 11.94 -13.61 25.25
CA LEU A 243 11.12 -13.15 24.13
C LEU A 243 9.89 -12.39 24.66
N ILE A 244 9.52 -11.31 23.97
CA ILE A 244 8.31 -10.55 24.27
C ILE A 244 7.47 -10.50 23.00
N LEU A 245 6.26 -11.07 23.06
CA LEU A 245 5.31 -11.05 21.95
C LEU A 245 4.20 -10.01 22.24
N THR A 246 4.27 -8.86 21.56
CA THR A 246 3.28 -7.77 21.62
C THR A 246 2.16 -7.95 20.62
#